data_AF-A0A0B6ZF91-F1
#
_entry.id   AF-A0A0B6ZF91-F1
#
_cell.length_a   1.000
_cell.length_b   1.000
_cell.length_c   1.000
_cell.angle_alpha   90.00
_cell.angle_beta   90.00
_cell.angle_gamma   90.00
#
_symmetry.space_group_name_H-M   'P 1'
#
loop_
_entity.id
_entity.type
_entity.pdbx_description
1 polymer ?
#
loop_
_entity_poly.entity_id
_entity_poly.type
_entity_poly.pdbx_seq_one_letter_code
_entity_poly.pdbx_strand_id
1 'polypeptide(L)'
;LPILIFQIMYTNSERSGQLLISLTSSPKEIECAGKIMSEEAARQQQSMTVQVIAFDSFVMVVCFFSTILCSRSLTRCNKLRKDTAEFFKLHKGRSFSFSNHMEYINMWYIIIICNDIFTLIGSAFKIELETRVFSISSENYEICSLMLGLGVLLTFIGILRYLGFFKSYNILILTLKTSFPHVLRFLVCAICLYTGFLFCGWVVFSPYHIKFRKLSTASECLFSLVNGDDMFVTFSALNDNTSDAIWYFHRAYLYIFISLFIYVVISVFIAVIMENYENLKHYYNEGFPDTEIQKFLKEDGEMSLSEIFRHVNRDHKWQSWLFCLFPCLSCFRRLSAPFSEIQRV
;
A
#
# COMPACT_ATOMS: atom_id res chain seq x y z
N LEU A 1 18.99 -28.87 14.82
CA LEU A 1 18.81 -29.49 13.49
C LEU A 1 17.33 -29.47 13.15
N PRO A 2 16.93 -29.21 11.90
CA PRO A 2 15.54 -29.40 11.49
C PRO A 2 15.23 -30.90 11.44
N ILE A 3 14.23 -31.34 12.20
CA ILE A 3 13.61 -32.66 12.02
C ILE A 3 12.47 -32.48 11.03
N LEU A 4 12.43 -33.30 9.98
CA LEU A 4 11.35 -33.29 9.01
C LEU A 4 10.27 -34.29 9.45
N ILE A 5 9.04 -33.79 9.62
CA ILE A 5 7.87 -34.62 9.80
C ILE A 5 7.26 -34.84 8.42
N PHE A 6 7.24 -36.10 7.98
CA PHE A 6 6.63 -36.48 6.70
C PHE A 6 5.22 -36.98 6.94
N GLN A 7 4.26 -36.38 6.25
CA GLN A 7 2.87 -36.82 6.21
C GLN A 7 2.54 -37.25 4.78
N ILE A 8 2.30 -38.55 4.59
CA ILE A 8 1.85 -39.11 3.31
C ILE A 8 0.33 -39.22 3.38
N MET A 9 -0.35 -38.44 2.55
CA MET A 9 -1.81 -38.40 2.47
C MET A 9 -2.29 -39.16 1.23
N TYR A 10 -3.01 -40.24 1.47
CA TYR A 10 -3.70 -41.01 0.44
C TYR A 10 -5.15 -40.51 0.34
N THR A 11 -5.44 -39.67 -0.65
CA THR A 11 -6.76 -39.04 -0.81
C THR A 11 -7.59 -39.83 -1.81
N ASN A 12 -8.69 -40.43 -1.32
CA ASN A 12 -9.68 -41.15 -2.12
C ASN A 12 -11.09 -40.52 -1.99
N SER A 13 -11.18 -39.19 -2.12
CA SER A 13 -12.44 -38.45 -1.96
C SER A 13 -13.46 -38.78 -3.06
N GLU A 14 -13.00 -38.99 -4.29
CA GLU A 14 -13.87 -39.16 -5.47
C GLU A 14 -14.26 -40.62 -5.73
N ARG A 15 -13.63 -41.59 -5.04
CA ARG A 15 -13.85 -43.04 -5.23
C ARG A 15 -13.82 -43.49 -6.70
N SER A 16 -13.05 -42.79 -7.53
CA SER A 16 -13.00 -42.95 -9.00
C SER A 16 -12.08 -44.08 -9.46
N GLY A 17 -11.51 -44.86 -8.53
CA GLY A 17 -10.48 -45.86 -8.82
C GLY A 17 -9.07 -45.27 -8.99
N GLN A 18 -8.91 -43.94 -8.88
CA GLN A 18 -7.62 -43.26 -8.83
C GLN A 18 -7.36 -42.73 -7.42
N LEU A 19 -6.19 -43.05 -6.86
CA LEU A 19 -5.77 -42.62 -5.51
C LEU A 19 -4.73 -41.52 -5.65
N LEU A 20 -5.05 -40.29 -5.23
CA LEU A 20 -4.08 -39.19 -5.22
C LEU A 20 -3.19 -39.33 -3.98
N ILE A 21 -1.88 -39.44 -4.21
CA ILE A 21 -0.87 -39.55 -3.14
C ILE A 21 -0.12 -38.22 -3.07
N SER A 22 -0.23 -37.51 -1.95
CA SER A 22 0.56 -36.31 -1.69
C SER A 22 1.50 -36.53 -0.50
N LEU A 23 2.74 -36.08 -0.63
CA LEU A 23 3.73 -36.06 0.44
C LEU A 23 3.90 -34.61 0.89
N THR A 24 3.54 -34.33 2.14
CA THR A 24 3.79 -33.03 2.77
C THR A 24 4.89 -33.21 3.81
N SER A 25 5.94 -32.40 3.74
CA SER A 25 6.99 -32.35 4.75
C SER A 25 6.90 -31.05 5.54
N SER A 26 6.75 -31.13 6.87
CA SER A 26 6.85 -29.95 7.74
C SER A 26 8.17 -29.98 8.52
N PRO A 27 9.03 -28.96 8.38
CA PRO A 27 10.24 -28.85 9.17
C PRO A 27 9.89 -28.40 10.59
N LYS A 28 10.42 -29.11 11.59
CA LYS A 28 10.39 -28.72 13.00
C LYS A 28 11.82 -28.53 13.50
N GLU A 29 12.19 -27.28 13.79
CA GLU A 29 13.49 -26.99 14.40
C GLU A 29 13.48 -27.41 15.87
N ILE A 30 14.46 -28.21 16.26
CA ILE A 30 14.69 -28.59 17.66
C ILE A 30 16.10 -28.15 18.06
N GLU A 31 16.20 -27.59 19.27
CA GLU A 31 17.47 -27.25 19.88
C GLU A 31 18.28 -28.51 20.14
N CYS A 32 19.50 -28.56 19.61
CA CYS A 32 20.40 -29.67 19.86
C CYS A 32 21.07 -29.47 21.22
N ALA A 33 20.90 -30.43 22.13
CA ALA A 33 21.53 -30.40 23.47
C ALA A 33 23.08 -30.50 23.43
N GLY A 34 23.66 -30.92 22.30
CA GLY A 34 25.11 -31.05 22.14
C GLY A 34 25.77 -29.73 21.74
N LYS A 35 26.66 -29.21 22.59
CA LYS A 35 27.59 -28.11 22.24
C LYS A 35 28.79 -28.68 21.48
N ILE A 36 28.62 -28.94 20.18
CA ILE A 36 29.73 -29.35 19.28
C ILE A 36 30.29 -28.13 18.51
N MET A 37 29.82 -26.93 18.81
CA MET A 37 30.35 -25.71 18.19
C MET A 37 31.70 -25.34 18.82
N SER A 38 32.69 -25.04 17.98
CA SER A 38 33.92 -24.40 18.47
C SER A 38 33.59 -23.06 19.13
N GLU A 39 34.37 -22.65 20.14
CA GLU A 39 34.16 -21.35 20.80
C GLU A 39 34.27 -20.17 19.83
N GLU A 40 35.03 -20.32 18.74
CA GLU A 40 35.15 -19.35 17.67
C GLU A 40 33.85 -19.25 16.86
N ALA A 41 33.25 -20.40 16.48
CA ALA A 41 31.99 -20.44 15.76
C ALA A 41 30.81 -19.90 16.61
N ALA A 42 30.80 -20.20 17.91
CA ALA A 42 29.79 -19.68 18.84
C ALA A 42 29.89 -18.15 19.00
N ARG A 43 31.11 -17.62 19.16
CA ARG A 43 31.36 -16.16 19.21
C ARG A 43 30.98 -15.47 17.90
N GLN A 44 31.29 -16.10 16.76
CA GLN A 44 30.92 -15.56 15.45
C GLN A 44 29.41 -15.53 15.26
N GLN A 45 28.70 -16.60 15.60
CA GLN A 45 27.24 -16.64 15.49
C GLN A 45 26.56 -15.61 16.41
N GLN A 46 27.01 -15.51 17.67
CA GLN A 46 26.51 -14.50 18.59
C GLN A 46 26.78 -13.07 18.08
N SER A 47 27.98 -12.80 17.54
CA SER A 47 28.32 -11.50 16.96
C SER A 47 27.40 -11.14 15.78
N MET A 48 27.11 -12.09 14.90
CA MET A 48 26.22 -11.89 13.77
C MET A 48 24.79 -11.58 14.23
N THR A 49 24.25 -12.35 15.18
CA THR A 49 22.90 -12.11 15.72
C THR A 49 22.80 -10.73 16.39
N VAL A 50 23.80 -10.33 17.17
CA VAL A 50 23.82 -9.00 17.81
C VAL A 50 23.87 -7.89 16.77
N GLN A 51 24.63 -8.05 15.68
CA GLN A 51 24.69 -7.06 14.61
C GLN A 51 23.33 -6.90 13.88
N VAL A 52 22.62 -8.00 13.60
CA VAL A 52 21.32 -7.94 12.91
C VAL A 52 20.26 -7.31 13.81
N ILE A 53 20.16 -7.74 15.07
CA ILE A 53 19.23 -7.15 16.04
C ILE A 53 19.52 -5.65 16.24
N ALA A 54 20.79 -5.25 16.31
CA ALA A 54 21.16 -3.85 16.42
C ALA A 54 20.74 -3.04 15.18
N PHE A 55 20.90 -3.60 13.99
CA PHE A 55 20.45 -2.97 12.75
C PHE A 55 18.91 -2.83 12.70
N ASP A 56 18.16 -3.88 12.98
CA ASP A 56 16.70 -3.84 12.97
C ASP A 56 16.16 -2.90 14.05
N SER A 57 16.80 -2.86 15.23
CA SER A 57 16.48 -1.89 16.28
C SER A 57 16.72 -0.44 15.83
N PHE A 58 17.81 -0.18 15.11
CA PHE A 58 18.07 1.13 14.52
C PHE A 58 17.01 1.52 13.48
N VAL A 59 16.63 0.59 12.59
CA VAL A 59 15.56 0.79 11.61
C VAL A 59 14.24 1.13 12.30
N MET A 60 13.86 0.40 13.35
CA MET A 60 12.64 0.69 14.12
C MET A 60 12.66 2.09 14.73
N VAL A 61 13.80 2.52 15.28
CA VAL A 61 13.94 3.87 15.85
C VAL A 61 13.74 4.93 14.76
N VAL A 62 14.34 4.75 13.58
CA VAL A 62 14.17 5.68 12.44
C VAL A 62 12.71 5.73 11.97
N CYS A 63 12.05 4.59 11.79
CA CYS A 63 10.64 4.51 11.40
C CYS A 63 9.71 5.12 12.45
N PHE A 64 10.00 4.93 13.74
CA PHE A 64 9.23 5.54 14.83
C PHE A 64 9.33 7.07 14.82
N PHE A 65 10.54 7.62 14.67
CA PHE A 65 10.72 9.06 14.51
C PHE A 65 10.03 9.60 13.25
N SER A 66 10.17 8.89 12.13
CA SER A 66 9.49 9.23 10.86
C SER A 66 7.97 9.29 11.03
N THR A 67 7.37 8.28 11.68
CA THR A 67 5.93 8.23 11.95
C THR A 67 5.49 9.43 12.79
N ILE A 68 6.20 9.74 13.88
CA ILE A 68 5.89 10.89 14.73
C ILE A 68 5.93 12.19 13.93
N LEU A 69 6.98 12.41 13.15
CA LEU A 69 7.12 13.63 12.33
C LEU A 69 6.01 13.74 11.29
N CYS A 70 5.70 12.64 10.59
CA CYS A 70 4.65 12.59 9.57
C CYS A 70 3.25 12.78 10.19
N SER A 71 2.96 12.15 11.32
CA SER A 71 1.69 12.35 12.05
C SER A 71 1.55 13.79 12.54
N ARG A 72 2.62 14.41 13.05
CA ARG A 72 2.61 15.84 13.42
C ARG A 72 2.32 16.74 12.21
N SER A 73 2.93 16.46 11.07
CA SER A 73 2.65 17.18 9.82
C SER A 73 1.18 17.03 9.41
N LEU A 74 0.63 15.81 9.45
CA LEU A 74 -0.75 15.54 9.08
C LEU A 74 -1.75 16.22 10.04
N THR A 75 -1.48 16.23 11.35
CA THR A 75 -2.32 16.96 12.33
C THR A 75 -2.31 18.46 12.08
N ARG A 76 -1.15 19.05 11.73
CA ARG A 76 -1.05 20.46 11.35
C ARG A 76 -1.85 20.76 10.08
N CYS A 77 -1.75 19.91 9.05
CA CYS A 77 -2.57 20.03 7.84
C CYS A 77 -4.07 19.94 8.14
N ASN A 78 -4.48 19.03 9.03
CA ASN A 78 -5.89 18.88 9.40
C ASN A 78 -6.40 20.04 10.26
N LYS A 79 -5.55 20.63 11.12
CA LYS A 79 -5.86 21.86 11.86
C LYS A 79 -6.09 23.02 10.88
N LEU A 80 -5.14 23.24 9.96
CA LEU A 80 -5.27 24.25 8.92
C LEU A 80 -6.54 24.05 8.08
N ARG A 81 -6.85 22.81 7.69
CA ARG A 81 -8.08 22.47 6.95
C ARG A 81 -9.34 22.86 7.71
N LYS A 82 -9.40 22.65 9.03
CA LYS A 82 -10.56 23.01 9.87
C LYS A 82 -10.67 24.52 10.01
N ASP A 83 -9.56 25.19 10.31
CA ASP A 83 -9.51 26.65 10.49
C ASP A 83 -9.93 27.36 9.19
N THR A 84 -9.44 26.92 8.03
CA THR A 84 -9.87 27.48 6.74
C THR A 84 -11.35 27.17 6.44
N ALA A 85 -11.83 25.97 6.72
CA ALA A 85 -13.24 25.63 6.49
C ALA A 85 -14.18 26.48 7.36
N GLU A 86 -13.80 26.76 8.60
CA GLU A 86 -14.53 27.65 9.50
C GLU A 86 -14.50 29.10 8.98
N PHE A 87 -13.33 29.59 8.55
CA PHE A 87 -13.20 30.92 7.95
C PHE A 87 -14.10 31.11 6.73
N PHE A 88 -14.11 30.15 5.79
CA PHE A 88 -14.95 30.22 4.59
C PHE A 88 -16.45 30.17 4.91
N LYS A 89 -16.83 29.39 5.93
CA LYS A 89 -18.22 29.34 6.40
C LYS A 89 -18.67 30.66 7.00
N LEU A 90 -17.81 31.33 7.77
CA LEU A 90 -18.12 32.59 8.45
C LEU A 90 -18.07 33.81 7.53
N HIS A 91 -17.04 33.94 6.69
CA HIS A 91 -16.80 35.16 5.89
C HIS A 91 -17.40 35.12 4.49
N LYS A 92 -17.47 33.94 3.85
CA LYS A 92 -17.98 33.79 2.48
C LYS A 92 -19.33 33.07 2.44
N GLY A 93 -19.86 32.61 3.59
CA GLY A 93 -21.19 31.99 3.71
C GLY A 93 -21.34 30.66 2.95
N ARG A 94 -20.24 30.00 2.56
CA ARG A 94 -20.25 28.77 1.77
C ARG A 94 -19.61 27.61 2.54
N SER A 95 -20.16 26.42 2.37
CA SER A 95 -19.56 25.18 2.89
C SER A 95 -18.38 24.74 2.02
N PHE A 96 -17.38 24.12 2.65
CA PHE A 96 -16.19 23.65 1.96
C PHE A 96 -16.49 22.36 1.17
N SER A 97 -16.18 22.34 -0.13
CA SER A 97 -16.35 21.15 -0.98
C SER A 97 -15.39 20.03 -0.57
N PHE A 98 -15.77 18.77 -0.82
CA PHE A 98 -14.91 17.60 -0.58
C PHE A 98 -13.58 17.68 -1.35
N SER A 99 -13.60 18.19 -2.59
CA SER A 99 -12.38 18.40 -3.38
C SER A 99 -11.40 19.34 -2.68
N ASN A 100 -11.92 20.47 -2.18
CA ASN A 100 -11.12 21.45 -1.45
C ASN A 100 -10.56 20.85 -0.15
N HIS A 101 -11.31 19.99 0.53
CA HIS A 101 -10.81 19.27 1.71
C HIS A 101 -9.66 18.31 1.40
N MET A 102 -9.71 17.61 0.26
CA MET A 102 -8.66 16.67 -0.16
C MET A 102 -7.37 17.39 -0.57
N GLU A 103 -7.43 18.65 -1.01
CA GLU A 103 -6.25 19.45 -1.35
C GLU A 103 -5.32 19.69 -0.14
N TYR A 104 -5.89 19.83 1.07
CA TYR A 104 -5.11 19.99 2.30
C TYR A 104 -4.46 18.69 2.80
N ILE A 105 -4.93 17.52 2.36
CA ILE A 105 -4.43 16.23 2.81
C ILE A 105 -3.32 15.77 1.85
N ASN A 106 -2.08 15.78 2.35
CA ASN A 106 -0.96 15.26 1.58
C ASN A 106 -0.92 13.73 1.66
N MET A 107 -1.39 13.08 0.58
CA MET A 107 -1.43 11.61 0.44
C MET A 107 -0.07 10.93 0.65
N TRP A 108 1.05 11.61 0.37
CA TRP A 108 2.37 11.03 0.58
C TRP A 108 2.68 10.76 2.04
N TYR A 109 2.22 11.62 2.97
CA TYR A 109 2.42 11.37 4.40
C TYR A 109 1.64 10.14 4.88
N ILE A 110 0.48 9.87 4.27
CA ILE A 110 -0.31 8.66 4.58
C ILE A 110 0.45 7.41 4.13
N ILE A 111 1.00 7.41 2.91
CA ILE A 111 1.82 6.30 2.40
C ILE A 111 3.04 6.03 3.31
N ILE A 112 3.73 7.09 3.75
CA ILE A 112 4.89 6.96 4.64
C ILE A 112 4.49 6.39 6.01
N ILE A 113 3.37 6.84 6.59
CA ILE A 113 2.88 6.29 7.86
C ILE A 113 2.51 4.81 7.72
N CYS A 114 1.82 4.42 6.64
CA CYS A 114 1.48 3.02 6.39
C CYS A 114 2.75 2.15 6.23
N ASN A 115 3.73 2.64 5.49
CA ASN A 115 5.04 2.00 5.35
C ASN A 115 5.72 1.79 6.72
N ASP A 116 5.82 2.85 7.52
CA ASP A 116 6.49 2.79 8.82
C ASP A 116 5.79 1.79 9.74
N ILE A 117 4.45 1.70 9.71
CA ILE A 117 3.68 0.69 10.47
C ILE A 117 4.05 -0.73 10.02
N PHE A 118 4.04 -1.02 8.72
CA PHE A 118 4.40 -2.34 8.22
C PHE A 118 5.85 -2.72 8.55
N THR A 119 6.78 -1.76 8.44
CA THR A 119 8.20 -1.98 8.72
C THR A 119 8.46 -2.15 10.22
N LEU A 120 7.76 -1.41 11.09
CA LEU A 120 7.83 -1.59 12.55
C LEU A 120 7.32 -2.96 12.98
N ILE A 121 6.15 -3.37 12.48
CA ILE A 121 5.56 -4.68 12.78
C ILE A 121 6.47 -5.80 12.25
N GLY A 122 6.92 -5.70 10.99
CA GLY A 122 7.81 -6.68 10.38
C GLY A 122 9.15 -6.81 11.10
N SER A 123 9.75 -5.69 11.53
CA SER A 123 11.02 -5.71 12.27
C SER A 123 10.87 -6.27 13.68
N ALA A 124 9.74 -6.00 14.36
CA ALA A 124 9.43 -6.59 15.66
C ALA A 124 9.31 -8.13 15.55
N PHE A 125 8.55 -8.62 14.57
CA PHE A 125 8.45 -10.06 14.30
C PHE A 125 9.81 -10.68 13.95
N LYS A 126 10.64 -9.97 13.16
CA LYS A 126 11.97 -10.44 12.81
C LYS A 126 12.87 -10.63 14.05
N ILE A 127 12.87 -9.66 14.96
CA ILE A 127 13.63 -9.76 16.22
C ILE A 127 13.11 -10.90 17.10
N GLU A 128 11.80 -11.07 17.21
CA GLU A 128 11.20 -12.19 17.96
C GLU A 128 11.60 -13.56 17.38
N LEU A 129 11.70 -13.67 16.06
CA LEU A 129 12.16 -14.88 15.36
C LEU A 129 13.66 -15.15 15.58
N GLU A 130 14.49 -14.10 15.53
CA GLU A 130 15.94 -14.23 15.75
C GLU A 130 16.32 -14.54 17.20
N THR A 131 15.56 -14.00 18.15
CA THR A 131 15.75 -14.25 19.59
C THR A 131 15.17 -15.59 20.05
N ARG A 132 14.54 -16.36 19.15
CA ARG A 132 13.93 -17.67 19.42
C ARG A 132 12.87 -17.65 20.54
N VAL A 133 12.31 -16.47 20.84
CA VAL A 133 11.28 -16.29 21.88
C VAL A 133 9.96 -16.93 21.46
N PHE A 134 9.66 -16.93 20.15
CA PHE A 134 8.54 -17.64 19.56
C PHE A 134 8.99 -18.95 18.93
N SER A 135 8.17 -19.99 19.03
CA SER A 135 8.36 -21.22 18.27
C SER A 135 8.35 -20.88 16.77
N ILE A 136 9.43 -21.25 16.07
CA ILE A 136 9.58 -21.11 14.62
C ILE A 136 8.49 -21.91 13.92
N SER A 137 7.37 -21.26 13.64
CA SER A 137 6.37 -21.74 12.70
C SER A 137 6.64 -21.08 11.35
N SER A 138 6.45 -21.82 10.26
CA SER A 138 6.53 -21.29 8.89
C SER A 138 5.61 -20.08 8.70
N GLU A 139 4.45 -20.08 9.37
CA GLU A 139 3.45 -19.01 9.31
C GLU A 139 4.00 -17.66 9.81
N ASN A 140 4.82 -17.67 10.87
CA ASN A 140 5.39 -16.43 11.42
C ASN A 140 6.43 -15.83 10.48
N TYR A 141 7.22 -16.68 9.79
CA TYR A 141 8.15 -16.23 8.76
C TYR A 141 7.41 -15.69 7.52
N GLU A 142 6.32 -16.33 7.10
CA GLU A 142 5.47 -15.85 6.01
C GLU A 142 4.89 -14.46 6.32
N ILE A 143 4.32 -14.26 7.51
CA ILE A 143 3.80 -12.95 7.94
C ILE A 143 4.93 -11.92 8.01
N CYS A 144 6.07 -12.26 8.62
CA CYS A 144 7.21 -11.36 8.74
C CYS A 144 7.71 -10.89 7.36
N SER A 145 7.91 -11.84 6.43
CA SER A 145 8.38 -11.56 5.07
C SER A 145 7.38 -10.72 4.27
N LEU A 146 6.08 -11.00 4.41
CA LEU A 146 5.02 -10.23 3.75
C LEU A 146 5.00 -8.77 4.24
N MET A 147 5.03 -8.57 5.56
CA MET A 147 5.00 -7.22 6.16
C MET A 147 6.25 -6.41 5.78
N LEU A 148 7.45 -7.00 5.91
CA LEU A 148 8.69 -6.32 5.55
C LEU A 148 8.76 -6.04 4.04
N GLY A 149 8.35 -7.00 3.21
CA GLY A 149 8.31 -6.85 1.75
C GLY A 149 7.37 -5.73 1.30
N LEU A 150 6.17 -5.65 1.89
CA LEU A 150 5.22 -4.58 1.61
C LEU A 150 5.74 -3.21 2.09
N GLY A 151 6.41 -3.15 3.26
CA GLY A 151 7.08 -1.95 3.74
C GLY A 151 8.14 -1.45 2.75
N VAL A 152 9.03 -2.33 2.28
CA VAL A 152 10.05 -1.96 1.29
C VAL A 152 9.41 -1.43 -0.01
N LEU A 153 8.37 -2.09 -0.53
CA LEU A 153 7.67 -1.61 -1.72
C LEU A 153 7.10 -0.21 -1.53
N LEU A 154 6.42 0.05 -0.42
CA LEU A 154 5.86 1.37 -0.09
C LEU A 154 6.95 2.42 0.14
N THR A 155 8.11 2.02 0.66
CA THR A 155 9.28 2.91 0.79
C THR A 155 9.73 3.41 -0.57
N PHE A 156 9.88 2.52 -1.56
CA PHE A 156 10.25 2.90 -2.93
C PHE A 156 9.18 3.75 -3.62
N ILE A 157 7.89 3.47 -3.39
CA ILE A 157 6.82 4.36 -3.84
C ILE A 157 6.97 5.74 -3.16
N GLY A 158 7.28 5.79 -1.88
CA GLY A 158 7.54 7.03 -1.14
C GLY A 158 8.70 7.85 -1.71
N ILE A 159 9.70 7.22 -2.32
CA ILE A 159 10.80 7.92 -3.01
C ILE A 159 10.29 8.78 -4.18
N LEU A 160 9.21 8.36 -4.86
CA LEU A 160 8.60 9.12 -5.97
C LEU A 160 8.17 10.54 -5.53
N ARG A 161 7.85 10.75 -4.25
CA ARG A 161 7.59 12.08 -3.69
C ARG A 161 8.74 13.05 -3.97
N TYR A 162 9.97 12.60 -3.76
CA TYR A 162 11.16 13.44 -3.91
C TYR A 162 11.49 13.71 -5.37
N LEU A 163 11.13 12.79 -6.28
CA LEU A 163 11.23 13.03 -7.71
C LEU A 163 10.26 14.13 -8.17
N GLY A 164 9.11 14.28 -7.50
CA GLY A 164 8.15 15.35 -7.75
C GLY A 164 8.67 16.77 -7.52
N PHE A 165 9.83 16.96 -6.87
CA PHE A 165 10.44 18.30 -6.75
C PHE A 165 11.01 18.81 -8.09
N PHE A 166 11.32 17.92 -9.02
CA PHE A 166 11.78 18.28 -10.35
C PHE A 166 10.60 18.49 -11.29
N LYS A 167 10.54 19.66 -11.95
CA LYS A 167 9.42 20.03 -12.84
C LYS A 167 9.12 18.96 -13.92
N SER A 168 10.16 18.37 -14.52
CA SER A 168 10.01 17.35 -15.57
C SER A 168 9.41 16.03 -15.08
N TYR A 169 9.66 15.63 -13.83
CA TYR A 169 9.09 14.41 -13.26
C TYR A 169 7.74 14.67 -12.57
N ASN A 170 7.53 15.89 -12.07
CA ASN A 170 6.29 16.30 -11.42
C ASN A 170 5.08 16.20 -12.37
N ILE A 171 5.25 16.55 -13.66
CA ILE A 171 4.15 16.42 -14.63
C ILE A 171 3.69 14.96 -14.78
N LEU A 172 4.61 13.98 -14.85
CA LEU A 172 4.24 12.55 -14.95
C LEU A 172 3.48 12.08 -13.70
N ILE A 173 3.99 12.41 -12.51
CA ILE A 173 3.37 12.02 -11.24
C ILE A 173 1.98 12.67 -11.09
N LEU A 174 1.87 13.94 -11.47
CA LEU A 174 0.60 14.66 -11.46
C LEU A 174 -0.39 14.06 -12.47
N THR A 175 0.06 13.63 -13.65
CA THR A 175 -0.75 12.92 -14.63
C THR A 175 -1.29 11.61 -14.08
N LEU A 176 -0.46 10.82 -13.39
CA LEU A 176 -0.91 9.57 -12.80
C LEU A 176 -1.94 9.82 -11.68
N LYS A 177 -1.71 10.82 -10.82
CA LYS A 177 -2.63 11.19 -9.74
C LYS A 177 -3.97 11.71 -10.25
N THR A 178 -3.93 12.58 -11.26
CA THR A 178 -5.13 13.22 -11.82
C THR A 178 -5.94 12.25 -12.67
N SER A 179 -5.29 11.36 -13.43
CA SER A 179 -5.98 10.38 -14.27
C SER A 179 -6.61 9.23 -13.47
N PHE A 180 -6.07 8.87 -12.30
CA PHE A 180 -6.55 7.77 -11.46
C PHE A 180 -8.08 7.73 -11.24
N PRO A 181 -8.77 8.79 -10.78
CA PRO A 181 -10.22 8.77 -10.59
C PRO A 181 -11.02 8.62 -11.90
N HIS A 182 -10.54 9.19 -13.00
CA HIS A 182 -11.20 9.05 -14.31
C HIS A 182 -11.07 7.62 -14.84
N VAL A 183 -9.86 7.07 -14.75
CA VAL A 183 -9.54 5.70 -15.09
C VAL A 183 -10.34 4.71 -14.22
N LEU A 184 -10.49 4.97 -12.93
CA LEU A 184 -11.26 4.11 -12.02
C LEU A 184 -12.73 3.96 -12.45
N ARG A 185 -13.37 5.05 -12.89
CA ARG A 185 -14.77 5.00 -13.37
C ARG A 185 -14.90 4.13 -14.62
N PHE A 186 -13.96 4.26 -15.56
CA PHE A 186 -13.91 3.41 -16.75
C PHE A 186 -13.63 1.95 -16.37
N LEU A 187 -12.69 1.73 -15.44
CA LEU A 187 -12.30 0.41 -14.96
C LEU A 187 -13.47 -0.33 -14.30
N VAL A 188 -14.35 0.35 -13.56
CA VAL A 188 -15.55 -0.29 -12.98
C VAL A 188 -16.44 -0.89 -14.08
N CYS A 189 -16.65 -0.16 -15.18
CA CYS A 189 -17.39 -0.69 -16.33
C CYS A 189 -16.68 -1.90 -16.97
N ALA A 190 -15.36 -1.80 -17.15
CA ALA A 190 -14.55 -2.89 -17.68
C ALA A 190 -14.58 -4.14 -16.78
N ILE A 191 -14.56 -3.97 -15.45
CA ILE A 191 -14.67 -5.06 -14.46
C ILE A 191 -16.03 -5.74 -14.56
N CYS A 192 -17.13 -4.98 -14.73
CA CYS A 192 -18.45 -5.56 -14.94
C CYS A 192 -18.49 -6.46 -16.17
N LEU A 193 -17.95 -6.00 -17.30
CA LEU A 193 -17.84 -6.80 -18.53
C LEU A 193 -16.93 -8.02 -18.31
N TYR A 194 -15.77 -7.82 -17.71
CA TYR A 194 -14.78 -8.88 -17.42
C TYR A 194 -15.38 -9.98 -16.56
N THR A 195 -16.14 -9.61 -15.53
CA THR A 195 -16.83 -10.54 -14.63
C THR A 195 -17.90 -11.35 -15.37
N GLY A 196 -18.60 -10.75 -16.33
CA GLY A 196 -19.53 -11.46 -17.21
C GLY A 196 -18.83 -12.52 -18.07
N PHE A 197 -17.70 -12.18 -18.68
CA PHE A 197 -16.88 -13.14 -19.42
C PHE A 197 -16.31 -14.22 -18.47
N LEU A 198 -15.85 -13.85 -17.29
CA LEU A 198 -15.30 -14.78 -16.29
C LEU A 198 -16.34 -15.84 -15.87
N PHE A 199 -17.56 -15.44 -15.50
CA PHE A 199 -18.60 -16.40 -15.14
C PHE A 199 -19.04 -17.26 -16.32
N CYS A 200 -19.19 -16.68 -17.51
CA CYS A 200 -19.52 -17.44 -18.72
C CYS A 200 -18.45 -18.49 -19.03
N GLY A 201 -17.17 -18.09 -19.05
CA GLY A 201 -16.05 -18.98 -19.32
C GLY A 201 -15.89 -20.06 -18.25
N TRP A 202 -16.07 -19.70 -16.98
CA TRP A 202 -16.04 -20.66 -15.87
C TRP A 202 -17.14 -21.71 -16.00
N VAL A 203 -18.41 -21.31 -16.20
CA VAL A 203 -19.52 -22.26 -16.27
C VAL A 203 -19.43 -23.17 -17.50
N VAL A 204 -19.05 -22.64 -18.66
CA VAL A 204 -19.02 -23.42 -19.91
C VAL A 204 -17.77 -24.28 -20.03
N PHE A 205 -16.58 -23.75 -19.69
CA PHE A 205 -15.31 -24.43 -19.94
C PHE A 205 -14.73 -25.17 -18.75
N SER A 206 -15.27 -25.03 -17.54
CA SER A 206 -14.76 -25.71 -16.33
C SER A 206 -14.51 -27.22 -16.51
N PRO A 207 -15.41 -28.02 -17.11
CA PRO A 207 -15.16 -29.46 -17.28
C PRO A 207 -14.19 -29.80 -18.44
N TYR A 208 -13.95 -28.87 -19.38
CA TYR A 208 -13.22 -29.15 -20.62
C TYR A 208 -11.84 -28.52 -20.69
N HIS A 209 -11.58 -27.47 -19.91
CA HIS A 209 -10.34 -26.69 -19.97
C HIS A 209 -9.68 -26.58 -18.59
N ILE A 210 -8.40 -26.95 -18.51
CA ILE A 210 -7.66 -27.03 -17.23
C ILE A 210 -7.58 -25.68 -16.50
N LYS A 211 -7.43 -24.56 -17.23
CA LYS A 211 -7.32 -23.22 -16.64
C LYS A 211 -8.67 -22.69 -16.11
N PHE A 212 -9.81 -23.19 -16.62
CA PHE A 212 -11.15 -22.72 -16.24
C PHE A 212 -11.79 -23.55 -15.12
N ARG A 213 -11.08 -24.50 -14.49
CA ARG A 213 -11.65 -25.34 -13.42
C ARG A 213 -12.04 -24.54 -12.18
N LYS A 214 -11.18 -23.60 -11.75
CA LYS A 214 -11.42 -22.74 -10.58
C LYS A 214 -11.64 -21.30 -11.06
N LEU A 215 -12.45 -20.54 -10.31
CA LEU A 215 -12.70 -19.13 -10.62
C LEU A 215 -11.41 -18.28 -10.55
N SER A 216 -10.52 -18.56 -9.59
CA SER A 216 -9.21 -17.88 -9.48
C SER A 216 -8.35 -18.10 -10.71
N THR A 217 -8.16 -19.37 -11.11
CA THR A 217 -7.33 -19.72 -12.27
C THR A 217 -7.94 -19.24 -13.58
N ALA A 218 -9.29 -19.21 -13.67
CA ALA A 218 -9.99 -18.61 -14.81
C ALA A 218 -9.73 -17.10 -14.88
N SER A 219 -9.73 -16.39 -13.76
CA SER A 219 -9.39 -14.97 -13.71
C SER A 219 -7.91 -14.72 -14.02
N GLU A 220 -6.99 -15.54 -13.49
CA GLU A 220 -5.57 -15.46 -13.85
C GLU A 220 -5.36 -15.65 -15.36
N CYS A 221 -6.08 -16.60 -15.97
CA CYS A 221 -6.04 -16.85 -17.41
C CYS A 221 -6.62 -15.70 -18.25
N LEU A 222 -7.78 -15.15 -17.87
CA LEU A 222 -8.37 -14.03 -18.61
C LEU A 222 -7.53 -12.76 -18.45
N PHE A 223 -6.95 -12.53 -17.27
CA PHE A 223 -6.03 -11.42 -17.05
C PHE A 223 -4.73 -11.58 -17.85
N SER A 224 -4.15 -12.79 -17.93
CA SER A 224 -2.98 -13.04 -18.78
C SER A 224 -3.29 -12.81 -20.27
N LEU A 225 -4.47 -13.25 -20.72
CA LEU A 225 -4.93 -13.03 -22.10
C LEU A 225 -5.12 -11.54 -22.45
N VAL A 226 -5.63 -10.73 -21.53
CA VAL A 226 -5.75 -9.26 -21.72
C VAL A 226 -4.36 -8.64 -21.95
N ASN A 227 -3.33 -9.18 -21.31
CA ASN A 227 -1.94 -8.75 -21.50
C ASN A 227 -1.22 -9.43 -22.69
N GLY A 228 -1.93 -10.27 -23.45
CA GLY A 228 -1.39 -10.98 -24.61
C GLY A 228 -0.53 -12.21 -24.28
N ASP A 229 -0.58 -12.70 -23.04
CA ASP A 229 0.17 -13.87 -22.60
C ASP A 229 -0.62 -15.17 -22.80
N ASP A 230 0.08 -16.25 -23.17
CA ASP A 230 -0.44 -17.61 -23.28
C ASP A 230 -1.61 -17.82 -24.28
N MET A 231 -1.81 -16.92 -25.25
CA MET A 231 -2.96 -16.96 -26.18
C MET A 231 -3.08 -18.31 -26.91
N PHE A 232 -2.03 -18.78 -27.59
CA PHE A 232 -2.08 -20.04 -28.34
C PHE A 232 -2.31 -21.27 -27.44
N VAL A 233 -1.73 -21.25 -26.24
CA VAL A 233 -1.91 -22.33 -25.25
C VAL A 233 -3.37 -22.43 -24.86
N THR A 234 -4.07 -21.31 -24.65
CA THR A 234 -5.51 -21.35 -24.35
C THR A 234 -6.34 -21.90 -25.50
N PHE A 235 -6.01 -21.58 -26.76
CA PHE A 235 -6.73 -22.12 -27.92
C PHE A 235 -6.55 -23.63 -28.09
N SER A 236 -5.39 -24.17 -27.71
CA SER A 236 -5.01 -25.57 -27.89
C SER A 236 -5.28 -26.46 -26.67
N ALA A 237 -5.49 -25.87 -25.49
CA ALA A 237 -5.71 -26.62 -24.25
C ALA A 237 -7.15 -27.13 -24.05
N LEU A 238 -8.02 -27.01 -25.07
CA LEU A 238 -9.34 -27.63 -25.06
C LEU A 238 -9.19 -29.14 -25.28
N ASN A 239 -9.86 -29.95 -24.45
CA ASN A 239 -9.77 -31.40 -24.54
C ASN A 239 -10.35 -31.95 -25.85
N ASP A 240 -9.67 -32.91 -26.49
CA ASP A 240 -10.05 -33.43 -27.83
C ASP A 240 -11.42 -34.15 -27.85
N ASN A 241 -11.93 -34.57 -26.68
CA ASN A 241 -13.19 -35.30 -26.54
C ASN A 241 -14.45 -34.38 -26.45
N THR A 242 -14.34 -33.10 -26.82
CA THR A 242 -15.47 -32.15 -26.76
C THR A 242 -16.40 -32.25 -27.96
N SER A 243 -17.69 -31.90 -27.77
CA SER A 243 -18.60 -31.70 -28.91
C SER A 243 -18.14 -30.52 -29.77
N ASP A 244 -18.32 -30.63 -31.09
CA ASP A 244 -17.94 -29.58 -32.04
C ASP A 244 -18.54 -28.21 -31.67
N ALA A 245 -19.75 -28.19 -31.11
CA ALA A 245 -20.41 -26.96 -30.66
C ALA A 245 -19.61 -26.22 -29.58
N ILE A 246 -19.05 -26.93 -28.61
CA ILE A 246 -18.22 -26.34 -27.53
C ILE A 246 -16.90 -25.83 -28.11
N TRP A 247 -16.33 -26.56 -29.08
CA TRP A 247 -15.10 -26.14 -29.76
C TRP A 247 -15.28 -24.81 -30.52
N TYR A 248 -16.36 -24.67 -31.29
CA TYR A 248 -16.67 -23.42 -31.98
C TYR A 248 -16.99 -22.29 -31.00
N PHE A 249 -17.78 -22.59 -29.96
CA PHE A 249 -18.11 -21.60 -28.92
C PHE A 249 -16.86 -21.11 -28.20
N HIS A 250 -15.93 -22.00 -27.85
CA HIS A 250 -14.66 -21.67 -27.21
C HIS A 250 -13.82 -20.71 -28.06
N ARG A 251 -13.67 -21.00 -29.36
CA ARG A 251 -12.94 -20.11 -30.27
C ARG A 251 -13.63 -18.76 -30.43
N ALA A 252 -14.94 -18.75 -30.63
CA ALA A 252 -15.72 -17.52 -30.74
C ALA A 252 -15.60 -16.67 -29.46
N TYR A 253 -15.73 -17.30 -28.28
CA TYR A 253 -15.56 -16.66 -26.98
C TYR A 253 -14.18 -16.01 -26.84
N LEU A 254 -13.09 -16.74 -27.12
CA LEU A 254 -11.73 -16.20 -27.00
C LEU A 254 -11.47 -15.08 -28.01
N TYR A 255 -11.92 -15.21 -29.27
CA TYR A 255 -11.76 -14.13 -30.25
C TYR A 255 -12.54 -12.87 -29.87
N ILE A 256 -13.77 -13.02 -29.37
CA ILE A 256 -14.58 -11.87 -28.91
C ILE A 256 -13.92 -11.23 -27.68
N PHE A 257 -13.47 -12.03 -26.71
CA PHE A 257 -12.82 -11.52 -25.51
C PHE A 257 -11.51 -10.77 -25.84
N ILE A 258 -10.61 -11.40 -26.61
CA ILE A 258 -9.31 -10.81 -26.99
C ILE A 258 -9.52 -9.54 -27.79
N SER A 259 -10.42 -9.56 -28.80
CA SER A 259 -10.66 -8.37 -29.62
C SER A 259 -11.29 -7.22 -28.84
N LEU A 260 -12.25 -7.51 -27.96
CA LEU A 260 -12.88 -6.49 -27.12
C LEU A 260 -11.89 -5.90 -26.11
N PHE A 261 -11.21 -6.75 -25.32
CA PHE A 261 -10.37 -6.25 -24.23
C PHE A 261 -9.06 -5.62 -24.73
N ILE A 262 -8.38 -6.23 -25.72
CA ILE A 262 -7.12 -5.67 -26.22
C ILE A 262 -7.39 -4.46 -27.10
N TYR A 263 -8.27 -4.55 -28.10
CA TYR A 263 -8.40 -3.45 -29.06
C TYR A 263 -9.32 -2.33 -28.59
N VAL A 264 -10.32 -2.61 -27.76
CA VAL A 264 -11.25 -1.57 -27.28
C VAL A 264 -10.88 -1.11 -25.88
N VAL A 265 -10.87 -2.00 -24.89
CA VAL A 265 -10.71 -1.61 -23.48
C VAL A 265 -9.32 -1.02 -23.19
N ILE A 266 -8.24 -1.70 -23.60
CA ILE A 266 -6.88 -1.18 -23.42
C ILE A 266 -6.66 0.11 -24.21
N SER A 267 -7.13 0.18 -25.46
CA SER A 267 -6.99 1.40 -26.27
C SER A 267 -7.69 2.61 -25.64
N VAL A 268 -8.91 2.43 -25.11
CA VAL A 268 -9.62 3.50 -24.39
C VAL A 268 -8.89 3.87 -23.10
N PHE A 269 -8.35 2.90 -22.37
CA PHE A 269 -7.55 3.17 -21.17
C PHE A 269 -6.33 4.04 -21.48
N ILE A 270 -5.58 3.70 -22.54
CA ILE A 270 -4.44 4.49 -23.02
C ILE A 270 -4.90 5.89 -23.45
N ALA A 271 -6.00 6.00 -24.20
CA ALA A 271 -6.53 7.28 -24.66
C ALA A 271 -6.88 8.23 -23.49
N VAL A 272 -7.54 7.72 -22.45
CA VAL A 272 -7.89 8.52 -21.25
C VAL A 272 -6.64 9.01 -20.51
N ILE A 273 -5.58 8.20 -20.42
CA ILE A 273 -4.32 8.63 -19.81
C ILE A 273 -3.64 9.69 -20.67
N MET A 274 -3.60 9.49 -21.99
CA MET A 274 -2.99 10.42 -22.94
C MET A 274 -3.70 11.78 -22.95
N GLU A 275 -5.03 11.81 -22.93
CA GLU A 275 -5.81 13.06 -22.85
C GLU A 275 -5.50 13.84 -21.57
N ASN A 276 -5.43 13.15 -20.42
CA ASN A 276 -5.06 13.80 -19.16
C ASN A 276 -3.60 14.29 -19.16
N TYR A 277 -2.70 13.57 -19.82
CA TYR A 277 -1.31 14.00 -19.98
C TYR A 277 -1.20 15.27 -20.82
N GLU A 278 -1.92 15.34 -21.95
CA GLU A 278 -1.94 16.52 -22.82
C GLU A 278 -2.57 17.73 -22.13
N ASN A 279 -3.70 17.55 -21.43
CA ASN A 279 -4.34 18.60 -20.65
C ASN A 279 -3.40 19.16 -19.57
N LEU A 280 -2.66 18.30 -18.86
CA LEU A 280 -1.69 18.76 -17.87
C LEU A 280 -0.49 19.46 -18.50
N LYS A 281 0.00 18.99 -19.65
CA LYS A 281 1.07 19.66 -20.40
C LYS A 281 0.64 21.08 -20.82
N HIS A 282 -0.61 21.25 -21.23
CA HIS A 282 -1.18 22.55 -21.54
C HIS A 282 -1.21 23.47 -20.31
N TYR A 283 -1.65 22.96 -19.15
CA TYR A 283 -1.63 23.73 -17.89
C TYR A 283 -0.23 24.14 -17.43
N TYR A 284 0.81 23.35 -17.72
CA TYR A 284 2.19 23.75 -17.43
C TYR A 284 2.69 24.89 -18.33
N ASN A 285 2.16 25.02 -19.55
CA ASN A 285 2.55 26.07 -20.50
C ASN A 285 1.74 27.36 -20.30
N GLU A 286 0.43 27.25 -20.08
CA GLU A 286 -0.49 28.40 -20.01
C GLU A 286 -0.84 28.83 -18.58
N GLY A 287 -0.49 28.01 -17.59
CA GLY A 287 -0.86 28.21 -16.18
C GLY A 287 -1.99 27.29 -15.74
N PHE A 288 -1.98 26.94 -14.46
CA PHE A 288 -3.04 26.12 -13.86
C PHE A 288 -4.31 26.93 -13.63
N PRO A 289 -5.51 26.33 -13.79
CA PRO A 289 -6.73 26.97 -13.35
C PRO A 289 -6.69 27.16 -11.84
N ASP A 290 -6.89 28.41 -11.39
CA ASP A 290 -6.79 28.73 -9.97
C ASP A 290 -7.89 28.04 -9.15
N THR A 291 -7.48 27.23 -8.17
CA THR A 291 -8.40 26.69 -7.16
C THR A 291 -8.96 27.83 -6.30
N GLU A 292 -10.12 27.62 -5.66
CA GLU A 292 -10.71 28.65 -4.78
C GLU A 292 -9.74 29.10 -3.68
N ILE A 293 -8.89 28.19 -3.22
CA ILE A 293 -7.85 28.46 -2.22
C ILE A 293 -6.72 29.28 -2.85
N GLN A 294 -6.30 28.96 -4.08
CA GLN A 294 -5.30 29.76 -4.81
C GLN A 294 -5.81 31.16 -5.13
N LYS A 295 -7.10 31.32 -5.48
CA LYS A 295 -7.72 32.63 -5.64
C LYS A 295 -7.71 33.41 -4.34
N PHE A 296 -8.09 32.78 -3.23
CA PHE A 296 -7.99 33.39 -1.90
C PHE A 296 -6.55 33.82 -1.55
N LEU A 297 -5.55 32.97 -1.82
CA LEU A 297 -4.13 33.31 -1.60
C LEU A 297 -3.63 34.46 -2.50
N LYS A 298 -4.24 34.66 -3.68
CA LYS A 298 -3.94 35.77 -4.58
C LYS A 298 -4.73 37.05 -4.25
N GLU A 299 -5.88 36.93 -3.58
CA GLU A 299 -6.71 38.05 -3.11
C GLU A 299 -6.02 38.86 -1.97
N ASP A 300 -4.95 38.35 -1.36
CA ASP A 300 -4.18 38.98 -0.26
C ASP A 300 -3.29 40.17 -0.70
N GLY A 301 -3.82 41.05 -1.55
CA GLY A 301 -3.31 42.40 -1.75
C GLY A 301 -3.80 43.42 -0.70
N GLU A 302 -4.85 43.11 0.07
CA GLU A 302 -5.57 44.14 0.86
C GLU A 302 -5.99 43.75 2.29
N MET A 303 -5.59 42.59 2.84
CA MET A 303 -5.96 42.22 4.21
C MET A 303 -4.83 42.52 5.21
N SER A 304 -5.11 43.40 6.17
CA SER A 304 -4.13 43.81 7.18
C SER A 304 -3.72 42.62 8.07
N LEU A 305 -2.40 42.37 8.14
CA LEU A 305 -1.76 41.34 8.97
C LEU A 305 -2.22 41.32 10.45
N SER A 306 -2.78 42.44 10.94
CA SER A 306 -3.30 42.62 12.30
C SER A 306 -4.67 41.95 12.55
N GLU A 307 -5.44 41.61 11.52
CA GLU A 307 -6.68 40.82 11.66
C GLU A 307 -6.43 39.31 11.62
N ILE A 308 -5.52 38.85 10.76
CA ILE A 308 -5.14 37.43 10.65
C ILE A 308 -4.47 36.93 11.95
N PHE A 309 -3.63 37.74 12.59
CA PHE A 309 -2.95 37.35 13.84
C PHE A 309 -3.80 37.52 15.11
N ARG A 310 -4.99 38.13 15.03
CA ARG A 310 -5.86 38.28 16.21
C ARG A 310 -6.41 36.94 16.72
N HIS A 311 -6.49 35.91 15.86
CA HIS A 311 -6.80 34.54 16.28
C HIS A 311 -5.59 33.71 16.72
N VAL A 312 -4.37 34.10 16.35
CA VAL A 312 -3.13 33.43 16.79
C VAL A 312 -2.71 33.91 18.19
N ASN A 313 -3.10 35.12 18.58
CA ASN A 313 -2.66 35.73 19.84
C ASN A 313 -3.39 35.24 21.11
N ARG A 314 -4.15 34.13 21.04
CA ARG A 314 -4.73 33.46 22.22
C ARG A 314 -3.94 32.25 22.73
N ASP A 315 -2.76 31.97 22.16
CA ASP A 315 -1.83 30.95 22.63
C ASP A 315 -0.40 31.50 22.73
N HIS A 316 -0.23 32.63 23.42
CA HIS A 316 1.10 33.11 23.78
C HIS A 316 1.61 32.36 25.02
N LYS A 317 2.22 31.18 24.82
CA LYS A 317 3.38 30.76 25.60
C LYS A 317 4.50 30.35 24.65
N TRP A 318 5.47 31.25 24.63
CA TRP A 318 6.72 31.27 23.88
C TRP A 318 7.43 29.92 23.81
N GLN A 319 7.82 29.59 22.58
CA GLN A 319 8.97 28.76 22.28
C GLN A 319 10.18 29.26 23.09
N SER A 320 10.86 28.36 23.78
CA SER A 320 12.27 28.55 24.06
C SER A 320 13.05 27.45 23.35
N TRP A 321 13.60 27.88 22.22
CA TRP A 321 14.68 27.43 21.34
C TRP A 321 15.81 26.50 21.88
N LEU A 322 15.56 25.63 22.85
CA LEU A 322 16.54 24.65 23.38
C LEU A 322 16.12 23.19 23.17
N PHE A 323 15.00 22.93 22.49
CA PHE A 323 14.38 21.61 22.37
C PHE A 323 14.81 20.76 21.15
N CYS A 324 15.89 21.14 20.47
CA CYS A 324 16.27 20.53 19.20
C CYS A 324 17.13 19.26 19.25
N LEU A 325 17.49 18.69 20.42
CA LEU A 325 18.40 17.52 20.43
C LEU A 325 18.03 16.33 21.33
N PHE A 326 17.20 16.44 22.38
CA PHE A 326 16.87 15.27 23.22
C PHE A 326 15.50 15.41 23.92
N PRO A 327 14.47 14.59 23.59
CA PRO A 327 13.18 14.65 24.28
C PRO A 327 13.01 13.63 25.43
N CYS A 328 14.03 12.83 25.78
CA CYS A 328 13.84 11.69 26.70
C CYS A 328 13.85 12.03 28.21
N LEU A 329 14.28 13.23 28.62
CA LEU A 329 14.53 13.53 30.05
C LEU A 329 13.39 14.24 30.80
N SER A 330 12.31 14.67 30.14
CA SER A 330 11.24 15.44 30.80
C SER A 330 10.09 14.60 31.37
N CYS A 331 10.08 13.28 31.15
CA CYS A 331 9.06 12.38 31.72
C CYS A 331 9.28 12.07 33.22
N PHE A 332 10.47 12.34 33.77
CA PHE A 332 10.81 11.95 35.15
C PHE A 332 10.52 13.01 36.22
N ARG A 333 10.17 14.25 35.84
CA ARG A 333 10.10 15.37 36.80
C ARG A 333 8.71 15.76 37.29
N ARG A 334 7.67 14.97 36.99
CA ARG A 334 6.28 15.25 37.43
C ARG A 334 5.76 14.40 38.61
N LEU A 335 6.61 13.62 39.26
CA LEU A 335 6.32 12.99 40.54
C LEU A 335 7.21 13.58 41.64
N SER A 336 6.83 14.74 42.19
CA SER A 336 7.24 15.21 43.53
C SER A 336 6.49 16.50 43.89
N ALA A 337 5.29 16.33 44.46
CA ALA A 337 4.65 17.07 45.58
C ALA A 337 4.69 18.64 45.64
N PRO A 338 4.01 19.29 46.61
CA PRO A 338 2.59 19.22 47.00
C PRO A 338 1.90 20.62 47.10
N PHE A 339 0.57 20.60 47.22
CA PHE A 339 -0.32 21.38 48.10
C PHE A 339 0.15 22.75 48.69
N SER A 340 -0.58 23.84 48.40
CA SER A 340 -1.07 24.80 49.42
C SER A 340 -2.00 25.88 48.79
N GLU A 341 -3.02 26.23 49.55
CA GLU A 341 -4.04 27.28 49.35
C GLU A 341 -3.47 28.68 49.04
N ILE A 342 -4.32 29.59 48.53
CA ILE A 342 -4.78 30.81 49.25
C ILE A 342 -5.76 31.63 48.37
N GLN A 343 -6.91 31.93 48.97
CA GLN A 343 -7.94 32.91 48.58
C GLN A 343 -7.36 34.29 48.19
N ARG A 344 -8.04 35.07 47.33
CA ARG A 344 -9.05 36.09 47.70
C ARG A 344 -9.26 37.13 46.56
N VAL A 345 -10.55 37.47 46.37
CA VAL A 345 -11.17 38.62 45.66
C VAL A 345 -11.13 38.63 44.13
#